data_AF-A0A090MHF3-F1
#
_entry.id   AF-A0A090MHF3-F1
#
_cell.length_a   1.000
_cell.length_b   1.000
_cell.length_c   1.000
_cell.angle_alpha   90.00
_cell.angle_beta   90.00
_cell.angle_gamma   90.00
#
_symmetry.space_group_name_H-M   'P 1'
#
loop_
_entity.id
_entity.type
_entity.pdbx_description
1 polymer ?
#
loop_
_entity_poly.entity_id
_entity_poly.type
_entity_poly.pdbx_seq_one_letter_code
_entity_poly.pdbx_strand_id
1 'polypeptide(L)'
;MQLTLGPVLYNWAPDQWRDFYFRVAEEAPVDVAVIGEIVCSKRSPFFAEHMPAVIERLAACGKQVVLGSLILVSLKRERQQMAELAENTDFMVEANDLTCLGSLADRPHAIGPFVNIYNEATASYFARRGAQRICLPPELPMDSIRAIATALPDVTTEVFAFGRVPLAISARCYHARLHKLSKDNCRFVCEKDPDGLAVATLDGEPFLAMNGVQTMSHACANLLGEVDDLAMAGVGALRLSPQQCDMVAVARVFRDVIDGGRSHEDGMHELSCIYPDVPFANGFVHGQAGAVFVANEAGAESRIREPQMRDAVQ
;
A
#
# COMPACT_ATOMS: atom_id res chain seq x y z
N MET A 1 -6.38 9.88 11.76
CA MET A 1 -5.37 9.05 11.05
C MET A 1 -5.25 9.54 9.60
N GLN A 2 -4.06 9.51 9.01
CA GLN A 2 -3.86 9.93 7.60
C GLN A 2 -4.21 8.80 6.63
N LEU A 3 -4.63 9.16 5.41
CA LEU A 3 -4.71 8.26 4.26
C LEU A 3 -3.61 8.56 3.27
N THR A 4 -2.90 7.51 2.86
CA THR A 4 -1.84 7.57 1.87
C THR A 4 -2.23 6.76 0.66
N LEU A 5 -2.19 7.35 -0.54
CA LEU A 5 -2.23 6.60 -1.77
C LEU A 5 -0.82 6.11 -2.10
N GLY A 6 -0.64 4.80 -2.21
CA GLY A 6 0.62 4.20 -2.65
C GLY A 6 0.90 4.43 -4.14
N PRO A 7 2.11 4.11 -4.62
CA PRO A 7 2.41 4.22 -6.03
C PRO A 7 1.67 3.15 -6.84
N VAL A 8 1.32 3.48 -8.09
CA VAL A 8 0.79 2.49 -9.04
C VAL A 8 1.87 1.44 -9.30
N LEU A 9 1.61 0.19 -8.89
CA LEU A 9 2.57 -0.92 -9.05
C LEU A 9 2.54 -1.49 -10.49
N TYR A 10 1.40 -1.37 -11.18
CA TYR A 10 1.16 -1.96 -12.49
C TYR A 10 1.70 -1.11 -13.64
N ASN A 11 1.81 -1.71 -14.82
CA ASN A 11 2.24 -1.01 -16.03
C ASN A 11 1.05 -0.38 -16.77
N TRP A 12 0.39 0.61 -16.16
CA TRP A 12 -0.69 1.35 -16.82
C TRP A 12 -0.15 2.18 -17.98
N ALA A 13 -1.00 2.44 -18.97
CA ALA A 13 -0.68 3.34 -20.07
C ALA A 13 -0.37 4.75 -19.50
N PRO A 14 0.58 5.52 -20.07
CA PRO A 14 1.00 6.80 -19.50
C PRO A 14 -0.11 7.82 -19.30
N ASP A 15 -1.02 7.95 -20.27
CA ASP A 15 -2.18 8.85 -20.17
C ASP A 15 -3.15 8.39 -19.06
N GLN A 16 -3.38 7.09 -18.95
CA GLN A 16 -4.21 6.52 -17.88
C GLN A 16 -3.59 6.78 -16.50
N TRP A 17 -2.28 6.59 -16.38
CA TRP A 17 -1.53 6.88 -15.15
C TRP A 17 -1.63 8.37 -14.77
N ARG A 18 -1.46 9.28 -15.74
CA ARG A 18 -1.59 10.72 -15.53
C ARG A 18 -3.01 11.07 -15.06
N ASP A 19 -4.02 10.63 -15.81
CA ASP A 19 -5.41 10.99 -15.56
C ASP A 19 -5.91 10.42 -14.22
N PHE A 20 -5.42 9.24 -13.84
CA PHE A 20 -5.63 8.68 -12.51
C PHE A 20 -5.15 9.64 -11.42
N TYR A 21 -3.90 10.13 -11.50
CA TYR A 21 -3.37 11.03 -10.48
C TYR A 21 -4.01 12.43 -10.51
N PHE A 22 -4.44 12.91 -11.69
CA PHE A 22 -5.23 14.14 -11.78
C PHE A 22 -6.56 14.01 -11.03
N ARG A 23 -7.26 12.90 -11.23
CA ARG A 23 -8.49 12.61 -10.51
C ARG A 23 -8.26 12.44 -9.01
N VAL A 24 -7.18 11.77 -8.61
CA VAL A 24 -6.79 11.65 -7.18
C VAL A 24 -6.54 13.01 -6.55
N ALA A 25 -5.84 13.91 -7.25
CA ALA A 25 -5.56 15.25 -6.73
C ALA A 25 -6.86 15.99 -6.38
N GLU A 26 -7.86 15.92 -7.27
CA GLU A 26 -9.08 16.72 -7.19
C GLU A 26 -10.18 16.09 -6.33
N GLU A 27 -10.30 14.76 -6.36
CA GLU A 27 -11.49 14.08 -5.85
C GLU A 27 -11.23 13.16 -4.65
N ALA A 28 -10.00 12.67 -4.46
CA ALA A 28 -9.69 11.66 -3.46
C ALA A 28 -9.36 12.30 -2.09
N PRO A 29 -9.97 11.85 -0.98
CA PRO A 29 -9.69 12.37 0.36
C PRO A 29 -8.44 11.72 0.99
N VAL A 30 -7.36 11.66 0.23
CA VAL A 30 -6.03 11.24 0.70
C VAL A 30 -5.21 12.44 1.12
N ASP A 31 -4.35 12.26 2.12
CA ASP A 31 -3.44 13.30 2.63
C ASP A 31 -2.09 13.25 1.91
N VAL A 32 -1.62 12.04 1.60
CA VAL A 32 -0.31 11.77 1.00
C VAL A 32 -0.47 10.96 -0.28
N ALA A 33 0.33 11.27 -1.30
CA ALA A 33 0.44 10.48 -2.52
C ALA A 33 1.91 10.10 -2.76
N VAL A 34 2.20 8.80 -2.69
CA VAL A 34 3.47 8.23 -3.11
C VAL A 34 3.40 7.97 -4.61
N ILE A 35 4.31 8.55 -5.38
CA ILE A 35 4.32 8.45 -6.84
C ILE A 35 5.71 8.08 -7.37
N GLY A 36 5.76 7.56 -8.60
CA GLY A 36 6.98 7.10 -9.25
C GLY A 36 6.91 5.65 -9.73
N GLU A 37 7.92 5.24 -10.49
CA GLU A 37 8.10 3.82 -10.86
C GLU A 37 8.92 3.12 -9.79
N ILE A 38 8.29 2.26 -8.99
CA ILE A 38 9.00 1.52 -7.94
C ILE A 38 9.28 0.06 -8.30
N VAL A 39 8.67 -0.49 -9.36
CA VAL A 39 8.69 -1.93 -9.67
C VAL A 39 9.73 -2.28 -10.73
N CYS A 40 9.74 -1.57 -11.86
CA CYS A 40 10.62 -1.86 -12.98
C CYS A 40 11.11 -0.58 -13.67
N SER A 41 12.39 -0.26 -13.46
CA SER A 41 13.10 0.91 -14.03
C SER A 41 12.92 1.14 -15.53
N LYS A 42 12.59 0.10 -16.30
CA LYS A 42 12.37 0.24 -17.75
C LYS A 42 11.06 0.97 -18.08
N ARG A 43 10.12 1.05 -17.14
CA ARG A 43 8.82 1.72 -17.32
C ARG A 43 8.92 3.22 -17.07
N SER A 44 9.87 3.65 -16.24
CA SER A 44 10.05 5.06 -15.84
C SER A 44 10.06 6.07 -17.00
N PRO A 45 10.71 5.80 -18.16
CA PRO A 45 10.71 6.76 -19.27
C PRO A 45 9.33 7.09 -19.83
N PHE A 46 8.34 6.20 -19.70
CA PHE A 46 7.03 6.40 -20.31
C PHE A 46 6.16 7.45 -19.63
N PHE A 47 6.38 7.70 -18.34
CA PHE A 47 5.61 8.70 -17.59
C PHE A 47 6.48 9.80 -16.98
N ALA A 48 7.79 9.80 -17.28
CA ALA A 48 8.71 10.87 -16.89
C ALA A 48 8.22 12.25 -17.36
N GLU A 49 7.63 12.33 -18.57
CA GLU A 49 7.09 13.58 -19.13
C GLU A 49 5.83 14.08 -18.38
N HIS A 50 5.05 13.17 -17.79
CA HIS A 50 3.84 13.52 -17.03
C HIS A 50 4.14 13.85 -15.56
N MET A 51 5.29 13.41 -15.04
CA MET A 51 5.63 13.53 -13.62
C MET A 51 5.55 14.98 -13.10
N PRO A 52 6.12 16.01 -13.75
CA PRO A 52 6.02 17.38 -13.24
C PRO A 52 4.58 17.88 -13.12
N ALA A 53 3.74 17.61 -14.12
CA ALA A 53 2.34 18.04 -14.10
C ALA A 53 1.52 17.32 -13.01
N VAL A 54 1.81 16.03 -12.78
CA VAL A 54 1.18 15.26 -11.70
C VAL A 54 1.60 15.78 -10.33
N ILE A 55 2.90 16.04 -10.11
CA ILE A 55 3.42 16.63 -8.88
C ILE A 55 2.77 17.98 -8.60
N GLU A 56 2.77 18.88 -9.59
CA GLU A 56 2.20 20.21 -9.47
C GLU A 56 0.72 20.16 -9.10
N ARG A 57 -0.06 19.31 -9.78
CA ARG A 57 -1.50 19.21 -9.53
C ARG A 57 -1.82 18.61 -8.15
N LEU A 58 -1.11 17.56 -7.75
CA LEU A 58 -1.25 16.97 -6.41
C LEU A 58 -0.93 18.00 -5.32
N ALA A 59 0.18 18.72 -5.46
CA ALA A 59 0.59 19.75 -4.50
C ALA A 59 -0.40 20.94 -4.47
N ALA A 60 -0.89 21.38 -5.63
CA ALA A 60 -1.89 22.46 -5.74
C ALA A 60 -3.23 22.09 -5.06
N CYS A 61 -3.59 20.81 -5.05
CA CYS A 61 -4.74 20.29 -4.32
C CYS A 61 -4.43 19.92 -2.85
N GLY A 62 -3.28 20.33 -2.32
CA GLY A 62 -2.90 20.17 -0.91
C GLY A 62 -2.43 18.77 -0.53
N LYS A 63 -2.12 17.90 -1.50
CA LYS A 63 -1.59 16.55 -1.22
C LYS A 63 -0.09 16.64 -0.94
N GLN A 64 0.37 15.96 0.11
CA GLN A 64 1.80 15.77 0.31
C GLN A 64 2.32 14.76 -0.72
N VAL A 65 3.23 15.18 -1.59
CA VAL A 65 3.86 14.31 -2.59
C VAL A 65 5.11 13.64 -2.01
N VAL A 66 5.22 12.33 -2.19
CA VAL A 66 6.37 11.52 -1.81
C VAL A 66 6.87 10.76 -3.05
N LEU A 67 8.18 10.78 -3.30
CA LEU A 67 8.77 10.13 -4.46
C LEU A 67 9.30 8.74 -4.09
N GLY A 68 8.75 7.69 -4.69
CA GLY A 68 9.14 6.31 -4.41
C GLY A 68 10.40 5.87 -5.15
N SER A 69 11.34 5.25 -4.45
CA SER A 69 12.50 4.58 -5.04
C SER A 69 12.13 3.18 -5.56
N LEU A 70 12.97 2.60 -6.43
CA LEU A 70 12.86 1.21 -6.86
C LEU A 70 12.92 0.24 -5.67
N ILE A 71 12.11 -0.81 -5.72
CA ILE A 71 12.04 -1.92 -4.76
C ILE A 71 13.22 -2.88 -4.91
N LEU A 72 13.74 -3.03 -6.13
CA LEU A 72 14.87 -3.90 -6.41
C LEU A 72 15.85 -3.23 -7.36
N VAL A 73 17.02 -2.87 -6.83
CA VAL A 73 18.07 -2.20 -7.59
C VAL A 73 19.14 -3.22 -8.01
N SER A 74 19.19 -3.53 -9.31
CA SER A 74 20.06 -4.60 -9.84
C SER A 74 21.17 -4.09 -10.77
N LEU A 75 20.95 -2.98 -11.45
CA LEU A 75 21.83 -2.46 -12.49
C LEU A 75 22.57 -1.20 -12.07
N LYS A 76 23.73 -0.94 -12.67
CA LYS A 76 24.52 0.27 -12.40
C LYS A 76 23.72 1.56 -12.69
N ARG A 77 22.96 1.57 -13.79
CA ARG A 77 22.08 2.69 -14.15
C ARG A 77 20.98 2.92 -13.12
N GLU A 78 20.42 1.85 -12.56
CA GLU A 78 19.36 1.93 -11.53
C GLU A 78 19.94 2.52 -10.24
N ARG A 79 21.14 2.08 -9.82
CA ARG A 79 21.83 2.68 -8.67
C ARG A 79 22.08 4.16 -8.84
N GLN A 80 22.50 4.60 -10.02
CA GLN A 80 22.72 6.01 -10.31
C GLN A 80 21.41 6.79 -10.24
N GLN A 81 20.35 6.30 -10.90
CA GLN A 81 19.01 6.91 -10.84
C GLN A 81 18.48 7.03 -9.40
N MET A 82 18.71 6.01 -8.57
CA MET A 82 18.28 6.04 -7.17
C MET A 82 19.11 6.99 -6.31
N ALA A 83 20.39 7.16 -6.61
CA ALA A 83 21.22 8.18 -5.96
C ALA A 83 20.75 9.59 -6.32
N GLU A 84 20.48 9.86 -7.61
CA GLU A 84 19.93 11.13 -8.10
C GLU A 84 18.54 11.42 -7.49
N LEU A 85 17.67 10.40 -7.41
CA LEU A 85 16.38 10.52 -6.73
C LEU A 85 16.56 10.86 -5.25
N ALA A 86 17.46 10.16 -4.55
CA ALA A 86 17.72 10.40 -3.14
C ALA A 86 18.25 11.81 -2.90
N GLU A 87 19.05 12.38 -3.80
CA GLU A 87 19.56 13.77 -3.73
C GLU A 87 18.46 14.83 -3.84
N ASN A 88 17.25 14.47 -4.24
CA ASN A 88 16.11 15.39 -4.24
C ASN A 88 15.86 15.96 -2.84
N THR A 89 15.73 17.28 -2.76
CA THR A 89 15.41 18.01 -1.51
C THR A 89 14.06 18.72 -1.55
N ASP A 90 13.40 18.73 -2.71
CA ASP A 90 12.11 19.40 -2.90
C ASP A 90 10.96 18.53 -2.37
N PHE A 91 11.12 17.21 -2.43
CA PHE A 91 10.14 16.23 -1.99
C PHE A 91 10.78 15.17 -1.08
N MET A 92 9.99 14.65 -0.14
CA MET A 92 10.39 13.49 0.65
C MET A 92 10.52 12.27 -0.27
N VAL A 93 11.59 11.50 -0.09
CA VAL A 93 11.81 10.25 -0.82
C VAL A 93 11.40 9.07 0.05
N GLU A 94 10.67 8.12 -0.52
CA GLU A 94 10.40 6.81 0.08
C GLU A 94 11.41 5.78 -0.44
N ALA A 95 12.26 5.29 0.47
CA ALA A 95 13.20 4.21 0.16
C ALA A 95 12.50 2.85 0.23
N ASN A 96 12.55 2.11 -0.88
CA ASN A 96 12.04 0.74 -1.02
C ASN A 96 13.17 -0.31 -1.14
N ASP A 97 14.43 0.12 -1.24
CA ASP A 97 15.62 -0.72 -1.30
C ASP A 97 16.75 -0.08 -0.48
N LEU A 98 17.50 -0.89 0.26
CA LEU A 98 18.56 -0.42 1.17
C LEU A 98 19.66 0.38 0.45
N THR A 99 19.84 0.18 -0.86
CA THR A 99 20.83 0.91 -1.67
C THR A 99 20.56 2.42 -1.71
N CYS A 100 19.32 2.87 -1.49
CA CYS A 100 18.98 4.29 -1.44
C CYS A 100 19.44 4.98 -0.14
N LEU A 101 19.58 4.22 0.95
CA LEU A 101 19.86 4.78 2.28
C LEU A 101 21.23 5.45 2.38
N GLY A 102 22.20 4.96 1.61
CA GLY A 102 23.54 5.56 1.55
C GLY A 102 23.48 7.00 1.05
N SER A 103 22.72 7.26 -0.01
CA SER A 103 22.57 8.58 -0.62
C SER A 103 21.62 9.52 0.14
N LEU A 104 20.67 8.96 0.91
CA LEU A 104 19.79 9.77 1.77
C LEU A 104 20.57 10.44 2.92
N ALA A 105 21.68 9.83 3.38
CA ALA A 105 22.64 10.45 4.29
C ALA A 105 22.01 11.11 5.54
N ASP A 106 21.11 10.40 6.21
CA ASP A 106 20.40 10.83 7.43
C ASP A 106 19.37 11.97 7.25
N ARG A 107 19.08 12.39 6.01
CA ARG A 107 18.01 13.36 5.75
C ARG A 107 16.63 12.78 6.04
N PRO A 108 15.63 13.64 6.35
CA PRO A 108 14.24 13.23 6.44
C PRO A 108 13.78 12.41 5.22
N HIS A 109 13.31 11.19 5.48
CA HIS A 109 12.81 10.30 4.43
C HIS A 109 11.71 9.37 4.95
N ALA A 110 11.04 8.69 4.03
CA ALA A 110 10.12 7.60 4.32
C ALA A 110 10.79 6.25 4.01
N ILE A 111 10.36 5.21 4.71
CA ILE A 111 10.68 3.82 4.41
C ILE A 111 9.41 3.14 3.93
N GLY A 112 9.45 2.55 2.74
CA GLY A 112 8.33 1.80 2.20
C GLY A 112 8.27 0.35 2.73
N PRO A 113 7.18 -0.37 2.44
CA PRO A 113 6.92 -1.70 3.02
C PRO A 113 7.91 -2.78 2.58
N PHE A 114 8.70 -2.51 1.53
CA PHE A 114 9.60 -3.48 0.91
C PHE A 114 10.97 -3.61 1.58
N VAL A 115 11.26 -2.74 2.56
CA VAL A 115 12.49 -2.82 3.38
C VAL A 115 12.35 -3.85 4.51
N ASN A 116 11.15 -4.39 4.74
CA ASN A 116 10.88 -5.51 5.65
C ASN A 116 11.23 -5.20 7.12
N ILE A 117 10.68 -4.10 7.64
CA ILE A 117 10.83 -3.71 9.06
C ILE A 117 9.82 -4.48 9.92
N TYR A 118 10.27 -5.52 10.62
CA TYR A 118 9.40 -6.41 11.40
C TYR A 118 9.38 -6.19 12.91
N ASN A 119 10.22 -5.31 13.44
CA ASN A 119 10.31 -5.07 14.89
C ASN A 119 10.82 -3.66 15.21
N GLU A 120 10.64 -3.28 16.47
CA GLU A 120 10.95 -1.97 17.02
C GLU A 120 12.45 -1.65 16.96
N ALA A 121 13.33 -2.66 17.09
CA ALA A 121 14.77 -2.46 17.05
C ALA A 121 15.23 -2.03 15.64
N THR A 122 14.74 -2.70 14.61
CA THR A 122 14.96 -2.32 13.21
C THR A 122 14.33 -0.97 12.90
N ALA A 123 13.08 -0.75 13.31
CA ALA A 123 12.41 0.53 13.08
C ALA A 123 13.18 1.69 13.74
N SER A 124 13.67 1.50 14.97
CA SER A 124 14.49 2.48 15.69
C SER A 124 15.82 2.76 15.02
N TYR A 125 16.43 1.75 14.38
CA TYR A 125 17.62 1.96 13.57
C TYR A 125 17.34 2.95 12.43
N PHE A 126 16.25 2.77 11.69
CA PHE A 126 15.87 3.68 10.60
C PHE A 126 15.46 5.07 11.10
N ALA A 127 14.75 5.16 12.22
CA ALA A 127 14.38 6.43 12.84
C ALA A 127 15.64 7.26 13.19
N ARG A 128 16.66 6.64 13.81
CA ARG A 128 17.95 7.30 14.08
C ARG A 128 18.71 7.71 12.82
N ARG A 129 18.38 7.11 11.68
CA ARG A 129 18.93 7.43 10.36
C ARG A 129 18.06 8.44 9.60
N GLY A 130 17.09 9.09 10.25
CA GLY A 130 16.28 10.16 9.64
C GLY A 130 14.95 9.72 9.04
N ALA A 131 14.53 8.45 9.22
CA ALA A 131 13.19 8.03 8.80
C ALA A 131 12.12 8.72 9.66
N GLN A 132 11.21 9.44 9.01
CA GLN A 132 10.07 10.13 9.64
C GLN A 132 8.74 9.42 9.43
N ARG A 133 8.71 8.49 8.46
CA ARG A 133 7.57 7.65 8.13
C ARG A 133 8.06 6.25 7.81
N ILE A 134 7.38 5.24 8.33
CA ILE A 134 7.68 3.84 8.05
C ILE A 134 6.37 3.14 7.68
N CYS A 135 6.22 2.76 6.42
CA CYS A 135 5.19 1.82 5.99
C CYS A 135 5.64 0.41 6.33
N LEU A 136 4.90 -0.25 7.20
CA LEU A 136 5.21 -1.60 7.66
C LEU A 136 4.91 -2.65 6.59
N PRO A 137 5.62 -3.79 6.61
CA PRO A 137 5.30 -4.93 5.76
C PRO A 137 3.87 -5.42 6.01
N PRO A 138 3.11 -5.73 4.96
CA PRO A 138 1.69 -6.11 5.03
C PRO A 138 1.43 -7.41 5.80
N GLU A 139 2.44 -8.24 6.02
CA GLU A 139 2.36 -9.53 6.70
C GLU A 139 2.44 -9.47 8.23
N LEU A 140 2.60 -8.27 8.82
CA LEU A 140 2.72 -8.11 10.26
C LEU A 140 1.38 -8.28 11.00
N PRO A 141 1.35 -9.04 12.12
CA PRO A 141 0.20 -9.08 13.01
C PRO A 141 0.07 -7.81 13.85
N MET A 142 -1.15 -7.55 14.33
CA MET A 142 -1.53 -6.37 15.14
C MET A 142 -0.58 -6.15 16.32
N ASP A 143 -0.17 -7.21 17.02
CA ASP A 143 0.72 -7.08 18.17
C ASP A 143 2.10 -6.55 17.79
N SER A 144 2.63 -6.94 16.62
CA SER A 144 3.90 -6.41 16.11
C SER A 144 3.74 -4.97 15.64
N ILE A 145 2.64 -4.65 14.96
CA ILE A 145 2.31 -3.27 14.55
C ILE A 145 2.27 -2.35 15.78
N ARG A 146 1.53 -2.76 16.82
CA ARG A 146 1.40 -2.01 18.08
C ARG A 146 2.75 -1.83 18.77
N ALA A 147 3.58 -2.87 18.82
CA ALA A 147 4.91 -2.80 19.43
C ALA A 147 5.80 -1.76 18.73
N ILE A 148 5.80 -1.76 17.39
CA ILE A 148 6.60 -0.80 16.60
C ILE A 148 6.08 0.62 16.77
N ALA A 149 4.77 0.84 16.62
CA ALA A 149 4.14 2.16 16.73
C ALA A 149 4.36 2.77 18.12
N THR A 150 4.21 1.97 19.18
CA THR A 150 4.43 2.43 20.57
C THR A 150 5.89 2.79 20.83
N ALA A 151 6.84 2.06 20.24
CA ALA A 151 8.26 2.32 20.42
C ALA A 151 8.75 3.59 19.71
N LEU A 152 8.02 4.07 18.70
CA LEU A 152 8.41 5.20 17.86
C LEU A 152 7.26 6.23 17.70
N PRO A 153 6.83 6.88 18.79
CA PRO A 153 5.69 7.81 18.75
C PRO A 153 5.94 9.04 17.85
N ASP A 154 7.21 9.40 17.63
CA ASP A 154 7.60 10.55 16.80
C ASP A 154 7.76 10.20 15.30
N VAL A 155 7.63 8.92 14.93
CA VAL A 155 7.70 8.44 13.54
C VAL A 155 6.32 7.98 13.11
N THR A 156 5.84 8.46 11.97
CA THR A 156 4.56 8.02 11.43
C THR A 156 4.65 6.54 11.03
N THR A 157 4.07 5.67 11.85
CA THR A 157 3.86 4.26 11.50
C THR A 157 2.67 4.18 10.54
N GLU A 158 2.91 3.60 9.36
CA GLU A 158 1.92 3.43 8.29
C GLU A 158 1.68 1.94 8.04
N VAL A 159 0.43 1.55 7.79
CA VAL A 159 0.05 0.16 7.54
C VAL A 159 -0.60 0.01 6.16
N PHE A 160 -0.23 -1.04 5.43
CA PHE A 160 -0.88 -1.42 4.16
C PHE A 160 -2.32 -1.87 4.42
N ALA A 161 -3.30 -1.06 4.05
CA ALA A 161 -4.69 -1.26 4.43
C ALA A 161 -5.59 -1.73 3.28
N PHE A 162 -5.24 -1.41 2.03
CA PHE A 162 -6.04 -1.81 0.87
C PHE A 162 -5.20 -2.17 -0.35
N GLY A 163 -5.62 -3.24 -1.04
CA GLY A 163 -5.13 -3.60 -2.37
C GLY A 163 -4.44 -4.97 -2.40
N ARG A 164 -4.02 -5.42 -3.59
CA ARG A 164 -3.26 -6.67 -3.71
C ARG A 164 -1.91 -6.52 -3.01
N VAL A 165 -1.64 -7.44 -2.10
CA VAL A 165 -0.42 -7.44 -1.28
C VAL A 165 0.76 -7.87 -2.15
N PRO A 166 1.84 -7.08 -2.24
CA PRO A 166 3.05 -7.53 -2.90
C PRO A 166 3.78 -8.55 -2.02
N LEU A 167 3.79 -9.81 -2.42
CA LEU A 167 4.32 -10.93 -1.62
C LEU A 167 5.79 -11.21 -1.92
N ALA A 168 6.23 -11.04 -3.16
CA ALA A 168 7.61 -11.28 -3.55
C ALA A 168 8.00 -10.46 -4.78
N ILE A 169 9.31 -10.21 -4.91
CA ILE A 169 9.92 -9.60 -6.09
C ILE A 169 11.07 -10.46 -6.62
N SER A 170 11.24 -10.50 -7.94
CA SER A 170 12.26 -11.31 -8.61
C SER A 170 13.10 -10.50 -9.58
N ALA A 171 14.36 -10.88 -9.76
CA ALA A 171 15.16 -10.33 -10.85
C ALA A 171 14.63 -10.75 -12.24
N ARG A 172 13.77 -11.79 -12.32
CA ARG A 172 13.18 -12.33 -13.55
C ARG A 172 11.73 -11.87 -13.70
N CYS A 173 11.36 -11.51 -14.92
CA CYS A 173 10.00 -11.05 -15.25
C CYS A 173 9.13 -12.24 -15.68
N TYR A 174 8.09 -12.54 -14.90
CA TYR A 174 7.12 -13.61 -15.16
C TYR A 174 6.34 -13.37 -16.44
N HIS A 175 5.89 -12.13 -16.68
CA HIS A 175 5.19 -11.77 -17.91
C HIS A 175 6.04 -12.02 -19.16
N ALA A 176 7.29 -11.55 -19.14
CA ALA A 176 8.21 -11.79 -20.25
C ALA A 176 8.39 -13.30 -20.48
N ARG A 177 8.63 -14.06 -19.40
CA ARG A 177 8.81 -15.51 -19.48
C ARG A 177 7.60 -16.23 -20.06
N LEU A 178 6.40 -15.91 -19.59
CA LEU A 178 5.14 -16.50 -20.05
C LEU A 178 4.93 -16.28 -21.56
N HIS A 179 5.26 -15.07 -22.03
CA HIS A 179 5.19 -14.71 -23.44
C HIS A 179 6.43 -15.13 -24.26
N LYS A 180 7.32 -15.97 -23.71
CA LYS A 180 8.56 -16.43 -24.36
C LYS A 180 9.49 -15.29 -24.79
N LEU A 181 9.47 -14.18 -24.07
CA LEU A 181 10.34 -13.02 -24.23
C LEU A 181 11.44 -13.03 -23.16
N SER A 182 12.54 -12.31 -23.43
CA SER A 182 13.55 -12.00 -22.40
C SER A 182 13.11 -10.78 -21.59
N LYS A 183 13.66 -10.61 -20.38
CA LYS A 183 13.40 -9.40 -19.57
C LYS A 183 13.84 -8.15 -20.33
N ASP A 184 14.99 -8.18 -21.01
CA ASP A 184 15.51 -7.02 -21.73
C ASP A 184 14.60 -6.62 -22.89
N ASN A 185 14.08 -7.59 -23.65
CA ASN A 185 13.14 -7.37 -24.75
C ASN A 185 11.71 -7.81 -24.39
N CYS A 186 11.22 -7.44 -23.20
CA CYS A 186 9.89 -7.87 -22.73
C CYS A 186 8.72 -7.20 -23.45
N ARG A 187 8.98 -6.17 -24.27
CA ARG A 187 7.98 -5.38 -25.02
C ARG A 187 6.85 -4.83 -24.13
N PHE A 188 7.14 -4.61 -22.85
CA PHE A 188 6.19 -4.11 -21.84
C PHE A 188 4.89 -4.91 -21.80
N VAL A 189 4.95 -6.21 -22.08
CA VAL A 189 3.77 -7.07 -22.21
C VAL A 189 2.90 -7.15 -20.95
N CYS A 190 3.44 -6.75 -19.80
CA CYS A 190 2.67 -6.58 -18.55
C CYS A 190 1.62 -5.46 -18.59
N GLU A 191 1.61 -4.59 -19.61
CA GLU A 191 0.51 -3.64 -19.84
C GLU A 191 -0.82 -4.34 -20.13
N LYS A 192 -0.78 -5.59 -20.62
CA LYS A 192 -1.98 -6.37 -20.95
C LYS A 192 -2.81 -6.75 -19.72
N ASP A 193 -2.19 -6.71 -18.55
CA ASP A 193 -2.77 -7.13 -17.29
C ASP A 193 -2.75 -5.93 -16.30
N PRO A 194 -3.57 -4.89 -16.53
CA PRO A 194 -3.56 -3.63 -15.76
C PRO A 194 -3.83 -3.80 -14.27
N ASP A 195 -4.38 -4.94 -13.85
CA ASP A 195 -4.64 -5.28 -12.44
C ASP A 195 -3.89 -6.55 -11.99
N GLY A 196 -2.86 -6.91 -12.76
CA GLY A 196 -2.08 -8.13 -12.59
C GLY A 196 -2.68 -9.34 -13.30
N LEU A 197 -1.80 -10.22 -13.77
CA LEU A 197 -2.17 -11.47 -14.41
C LEU A 197 -2.61 -12.48 -13.36
N ALA A 198 -3.88 -12.90 -13.39
CA ALA A 198 -4.40 -13.92 -12.50
C ALA A 198 -3.70 -15.26 -12.71
N VAL A 199 -3.32 -15.91 -11.61
CA VAL A 199 -2.70 -17.23 -11.56
C VAL A 199 -3.54 -18.15 -10.70
N ALA A 200 -3.86 -19.31 -11.26
CA ALA A 200 -4.61 -20.37 -10.57
C ALA A 200 -3.68 -21.52 -10.15
N THR A 201 -4.12 -22.30 -9.17
CA THR A 201 -3.53 -23.60 -8.81
C THR A 201 -3.72 -24.62 -9.94
N LEU A 202 -3.10 -25.80 -9.81
CA LEU A 202 -3.35 -26.91 -10.75
C LEU A 202 -4.81 -27.37 -10.75
N ASP A 203 -5.49 -27.20 -9.63
CA ASP A 203 -6.91 -27.52 -9.45
C ASP A 203 -7.84 -26.38 -9.91
N GLY A 204 -7.27 -25.29 -10.45
CA GLY A 204 -8.01 -24.16 -11.02
C GLY A 204 -8.46 -23.12 -10.00
N GLU A 205 -8.00 -23.20 -8.76
CA GLU A 205 -8.38 -22.23 -7.72
C GLU A 205 -7.60 -20.92 -7.87
N PRO A 206 -8.25 -19.75 -7.74
CA PRO A 206 -7.55 -18.48 -7.75
C PRO A 206 -6.52 -18.38 -6.61
N PHE A 207 -5.27 -18.05 -6.93
CA PHE A 207 -4.18 -18.13 -5.96
C PHE A 207 -3.36 -16.84 -5.86
N LEU A 208 -2.82 -16.36 -6.98
CA LEU A 208 -1.93 -15.20 -7.02
C LEU A 208 -2.27 -14.27 -8.18
N ALA A 209 -1.70 -13.08 -8.15
CA ALA A 209 -1.58 -12.21 -9.31
C ALA A 209 -0.09 -11.96 -9.60
N MET A 210 0.28 -11.89 -10.88
CA MET A 210 1.62 -11.52 -11.29
C MET A 210 1.61 -10.11 -11.84
N ASN A 211 2.69 -9.35 -11.65
CA ASN A 211 2.90 -8.05 -12.28
C ASN A 211 4.38 -7.89 -12.63
N GLY A 212 4.73 -8.15 -13.89
CA GLY A 212 6.12 -8.14 -14.33
C GLY A 212 7.03 -9.03 -13.48
N VAL A 213 7.77 -8.40 -12.56
CA VAL A 213 8.73 -9.02 -11.62
C VAL A 213 8.14 -9.31 -10.23
N GLN A 214 6.92 -8.86 -9.94
CA GLN A 214 6.25 -9.06 -8.67
C GLN A 214 5.29 -10.25 -8.71
N THR A 215 5.21 -10.93 -7.58
CA THR A 215 4.14 -11.85 -7.22
C THR A 215 3.31 -11.20 -6.13
N MET A 216 1.99 -11.19 -6.32
CA MET A 216 1.04 -10.49 -5.47
C MET A 216 -0.08 -11.44 -5.05
N SER A 217 -0.79 -11.11 -3.98
CA SER A 217 -1.94 -11.89 -3.53
C SER A 217 -3.09 -11.86 -4.55
N HIS A 218 -3.86 -12.96 -4.59
CA HIS A 218 -5.13 -12.96 -5.30
C HIS A 218 -6.22 -12.14 -4.58
N ALA A 219 -6.33 -12.27 -3.26
CA ALA A 219 -7.21 -11.41 -2.47
C ALA A 219 -6.61 -10.02 -2.28
N CYS A 220 -7.43 -9.00 -2.13
CA CYS A 220 -6.97 -7.71 -1.64
C CYS A 220 -6.92 -7.70 -0.12
N ALA A 221 -5.83 -7.18 0.44
CA ALA A 221 -5.86 -6.74 1.82
C ALA A 221 -6.98 -5.70 1.96
N ASN A 222 -7.76 -5.81 3.03
CA ASN A 222 -8.76 -4.82 3.40
C ASN A 222 -8.84 -4.75 4.93
N LEU A 223 -8.28 -3.68 5.49
CA LEU A 223 -8.24 -3.44 6.93
C LEU A 223 -9.26 -2.40 7.39
N LEU A 224 -10.34 -2.18 6.61
CA LEU A 224 -11.39 -1.22 6.97
C LEU A 224 -12.05 -1.57 8.31
N GLY A 225 -12.20 -2.86 8.61
CA GLY A 225 -12.77 -3.35 9.87
C GLY A 225 -11.84 -3.18 11.08
N GLU A 226 -10.56 -2.91 10.86
CA GLU A 226 -9.53 -2.77 11.90
C GLU A 226 -9.06 -1.32 12.08
N VAL A 227 -9.71 -0.34 11.44
CA VAL A 227 -9.32 1.09 11.50
C VAL A 227 -9.19 1.58 12.94
N ASP A 228 -10.19 1.29 13.79
CA ASP A 228 -10.20 1.72 15.19
C ASP A 228 -9.09 1.03 16.00
N ASP A 229 -8.89 -0.28 15.80
CA ASP A 229 -7.84 -1.04 16.48
C ASP A 229 -6.45 -0.56 16.08
N LEU A 230 -6.23 -0.25 14.81
CA LEU A 230 -4.99 0.33 14.30
C LEU A 230 -4.77 1.74 14.88
N ALA A 231 -5.83 2.55 15.01
CA ALA A 231 -5.74 3.87 15.65
C ALA A 231 -5.32 3.76 17.12
N MET A 232 -5.96 2.85 17.86
CA MET A 232 -5.60 2.56 19.26
C MET A 232 -4.19 1.99 19.40
N ALA A 233 -3.70 1.27 18.39
CA ALA A 233 -2.34 0.76 18.34
C ALA A 233 -1.28 1.84 18.05
N GLY A 234 -1.67 3.07 17.77
CA GLY A 234 -0.76 4.19 17.46
C GLY A 234 -0.39 4.30 15.98
N VAL A 235 -1.12 3.63 15.08
CA VAL A 235 -0.91 3.77 13.63
C VAL A 235 -1.30 5.18 13.18
N GLY A 236 -0.37 5.87 12.53
CA GLY A 236 -0.56 7.25 12.08
C GLY A 236 -1.18 7.36 10.68
N ALA A 237 -0.99 6.34 9.84
CA ALA A 237 -1.48 6.36 8.45
C ALA A 237 -1.87 4.98 7.91
N LEU A 238 -2.84 4.96 6.98
CA LEU A 238 -3.20 3.77 6.21
C LEU A 238 -2.84 3.97 4.73
N ARG A 239 -2.22 2.95 4.14
CA ARG A 239 -1.85 2.92 2.73
C ARG A 239 -2.88 2.20 1.89
N LEU A 240 -3.39 2.89 0.88
CA LEU A 240 -4.25 2.35 -0.17
C LEU A 240 -3.39 2.13 -1.43
N SER A 241 -3.18 0.88 -1.83
CA SER A 241 -2.45 0.56 -3.05
C SER A 241 -3.40 0.61 -4.26
N PRO A 242 -3.11 1.42 -5.30
CA PRO A 242 -3.94 1.51 -6.50
C PRO A 242 -4.25 0.14 -7.12
N GLN A 243 -5.53 -0.11 -7.42
CA GLN A 243 -6.03 -1.25 -8.20
C GLN A 243 -6.84 -0.72 -9.39
N GLN A 244 -7.18 -1.58 -10.35
CA GLN A 244 -8.04 -1.21 -11.48
C GLN A 244 -9.54 -1.16 -11.09
N CYS A 245 -9.84 -0.39 -10.04
CA CYS A 245 -11.19 -0.04 -9.61
C CYS A 245 -11.28 1.47 -9.33
N ASP A 246 -12.43 1.96 -8.87
CA ASP A 246 -12.56 3.37 -8.51
C ASP A 246 -11.85 3.69 -7.18
N MET A 247 -10.55 3.96 -7.23
CA MET A 247 -9.76 4.28 -6.05
C MET A 247 -10.17 5.58 -5.35
N VAL A 248 -10.86 6.50 -6.03
CA VAL A 248 -11.44 7.69 -5.37
C VAL A 248 -12.57 7.25 -4.45
N ALA A 249 -13.45 6.36 -4.93
CA ALA A 249 -14.52 5.79 -4.13
C ALA A 249 -13.97 4.97 -2.96
N VAL A 250 -12.94 4.13 -3.19
CA VAL A 250 -12.25 3.41 -2.11
C VAL A 250 -11.72 4.36 -1.04
N ALA A 251 -11.02 5.43 -1.44
CA ALA A 251 -10.47 6.41 -0.50
C ALA A 251 -11.57 7.13 0.29
N ARG A 252 -12.72 7.42 -0.32
CA ARG A 252 -13.89 7.99 0.37
C ARG A 252 -14.46 7.04 1.42
N VAL A 253 -14.64 5.77 1.08
CA VAL A 253 -15.12 4.78 2.06
C VAL A 253 -14.19 4.67 3.26
N PHE A 254 -12.87 4.59 3.03
CA PHE A 254 -11.90 4.60 4.12
C PHE A 254 -11.94 5.90 4.94
N ARG A 255 -12.08 7.05 4.28
CA ARG A 255 -12.18 8.35 4.97
C ARG A 255 -13.43 8.41 5.83
N ASP A 256 -14.58 8.02 5.30
CA ASP A 256 -15.85 8.05 6.01
C ASP A 256 -15.80 7.18 7.29
N VAL A 257 -15.14 6.02 7.23
CA VAL A 257 -14.95 5.15 8.41
C VAL A 257 -13.97 5.77 9.41
N ILE A 258 -12.82 6.28 8.95
CA ILE A 258 -11.83 6.96 9.83
C ILE A 258 -12.47 8.14 10.57
N ASP A 259 -13.32 8.90 9.90
CA ASP A 259 -13.94 10.10 10.45
C ASP A 259 -15.24 9.79 11.23
N GLY A 260 -15.64 8.51 11.31
CA GLY A 260 -16.85 8.06 12.02
C GLY A 260 -18.17 8.40 11.32
N GLY A 261 -18.12 8.81 10.05
CA GLY A 261 -19.30 9.09 9.22
C GLY A 261 -20.00 7.85 8.68
N ARG A 262 -19.37 6.67 8.79
CA ARG A 262 -19.87 5.40 8.26
C ARG A 262 -19.41 4.22 9.13
N SER A 263 -20.27 3.20 9.27
CA SER A 263 -19.88 1.92 9.87
C SER A 263 -18.89 1.16 8.98
N HIS A 264 -18.03 0.33 9.58
CA HIS A 264 -17.12 -0.48 8.77
C HIS A 264 -17.89 -1.55 8.00
N GLU A 265 -19.01 -2.07 8.49
CA GLU A 265 -19.84 -3.06 7.79
C GLU A 265 -20.45 -2.50 6.51
N ASP A 266 -21.03 -1.29 6.56
CA ASP A 266 -21.56 -0.61 5.38
C ASP A 266 -20.45 -0.25 4.40
N GLY A 267 -19.28 0.14 4.92
CA GLY A 267 -18.10 0.41 4.11
C GLY A 267 -17.56 -0.84 3.41
N MET A 268 -17.49 -1.97 4.11
CA MET A 268 -17.11 -3.26 3.53
C MET A 268 -18.04 -3.67 2.40
N HIS A 269 -19.36 -3.47 2.57
CA HIS A 269 -20.32 -3.71 1.52
C HIS A 269 -20.08 -2.80 0.30
N GLU A 270 -19.89 -1.49 0.50
CA GLU A 270 -19.61 -0.57 -0.61
C GLU A 270 -18.29 -0.91 -1.35
N LEU A 271 -17.24 -1.27 -0.62
CA LEU A 271 -15.98 -1.73 -1.23
C LEU A 271 -16.19 -2.97 -2.10
N SER A 272 -17.04 -3.91 -1.67
CA SER A 272 -17.39 -5.10 -2.48
C SER A 272 -18.14 -4.74 -3.76
N CYS A 273 -18.91 -3.65 -3.77
CA CYS A 273 -19.56 -3.14 -4.98
C CYS A 273 -18.60 -2.40 -5.91
N ILE A 274 -17.62 -1.67 -5.34
CA ILE A 274 -16.60 -0.95 -6.12
C ILE A 274 -15.64 -1.93 -6.81
N TYR A 275 -15.37 -3.08 -6.17
CA TYR A 275 -14.41 -4.07 -6.67
C TYR A 275 -14.91 -5.52 -6.49
N PRO A 276 -15.93 -5.93 -7.27
CA PRO A 276 -16.72 -7.14 -7.01
C PRO A 276 -16.01 -8.46 -7.28
N ASP A 277 -15.03 -8.49 -8.18
CA ASP A 277 -14.40 -9.72 -8.65
C ASP A 277 -13.17 -10.15 -7.84
N VAL A 278 -12.84 -9.41 -6.78
CA VAL A 278 -11.64 -9.65 -5.98
C VAL A 278 -12.00 -9.82 -4.51
N PRO A 279 -11.73 -10.99 -3.91
CA PRO A 279 -12.06 -11.22 -2.51
C PRO A 279 -11.17 -10.37 -1.60
N PHE A 280 -11.69 -10.06 -0.41
CA PHE A 280 -10.92 -9.40 0.63
C PHE A 280 -10.28 -10.40 1.59
N ALA A 281 -9.16 -9.99 2.18
CA ALA A 281 -8.45 -10.72 3.21
C ALA A 281 -7.87 -9.73 4.24
N ASN A 282 -7.79 -10.16 5.50
CA ASN A 282 -7.16 -9.43 6.60
C ASN A 282 -6.37 -10.38 7.52
N GLY A 283 -6.14 -11.62 7.10
CA GLY A 283 -5.57 -12.66 7.95
C GLY A 283 -4.26 -12.29 8.65
N PHE A 284 -3.36 -11.57 7.96
CA PHE A 284 -2.06 -11.20 8.52
C PHE A 284 -2.17 -10.36 9.79
N VAL A 285 -3.04 -9.36 9.81
CA VAL A 285 -3.20 -8.49 10.99
C VAL A 285 -3.71 -9.28 12.21
N HIS A 286 -4.43 -10.38 11.96
CA HIS A 286 -4.94 -11.31 12.96
C HIS A 286 -3.99 -12.48 13.27
N GLY A 287 -2.76 -12.48 12.73
CA GLY A 287 -1.80 -13.57 12.91
C GLY A 287 -2.19 -14.88 12.22
N GLN A 288 -3.08 -14.81 11.23
CA GLN A 288 -3.55 -15.93 10.42
C GLN A 288 -2.95 -15.91 9.01
N ALA A 289 -3.25 -16.94 8.21
CA ALA A 289 -2.83 -16.99 6.81
C ALA A 289 -3.36 -15.78 6.03
N GLY A 290 -2.51 -15.02 5.34
CA GLY A 290 -2.88 -13.75 4.69
C GLY A 290 -3.95 -13.83 3.59
N ALA A 291 -4.33 -15.03 3.15
CA ALA A 291 -5.42 -15.24 2.20
C ALA A 291 -6.81 -15.35 2.88
N VAL A 292 -6.88 -15.47 4.21
CA VAL A 292 -8.14 -15.60 4.95
C VAL A 292 -8.71 -14.22 5.29
N PHE A 293 -10.04 -14.18 5.38
CA PHE A 293 -10.78 -13.07 5.99
C PHE A 293 -11.30 -13.51 7.37
N VAL A 294 -10.97 -12.73 8.39
CA VAL A 294 -11.41 -12.89 9.77
C VAL A 294 -12.48 -11.83 10.03
N ALA A 295 -13.70 -12.26 10.35
CA ALA A 295 -14.78 -11.35 10.69
C ALA A 295 -14.55 -10.75 12.08
N ASN A 296 -14.71 -9.43 12.22
CA ASN A 296 -14.54 -8.75 13.49
C ASN A 296 -15.80 -8.93 14.35
N GLU A 297 -15.81 -9.89 15.30
CA GLU A 297 -16.99 -10.19 16.14
C GLU A 297 -17.18 -9.22 17.33
N ALA A 298 -16.31 -8.22 17.48
CA ALA A 298 -16.26 -7.33 18.65
C ALA A 298 -17.52 -6.45 18.86
N GLY A 299 -18.45 -6.39 17.90
CA GLY A 299 -19.73 -5.69 18.03
C GLY A 299 -20.88 -6.48 18.69
N ALA A 300 -20.74 -7.80 18.87
CA ALA A 300 -21.84 -8.64 19.36
C ALA A 300 -21.90 -8.76 20.91
N GLU A 301 -20.76 -8.67 21.60
CA GLU A 301 -20.71 -8.90 23.05
C GLU A 301 -21.23 -7.73 23.90
N SER A 302 -21.33 -6.51 23.34
CA SER A 302 -21.88 -5.35 24.06
C SER A 302 -23.42 -5.34 24.15
N ARG A 303 -24.12 -6.19 23.38
CA ARG A 303 -25.59 -6.25 23.34
C ARG A 303 -26.22 -7.33 24.24
N ILE A 304 -25.43 -8.09 24.99
CA ILE A 304 -25.93 -9.24 25.79
C ILE A 304 -25.83 -9.00 27.31
N ARG A 305 -25.37 -7.84 27.78
CA ARG A 305 -25.31 -7.52 29.23
C ARG A 305 -26.24 -6.38 29.65
N GLU A 306 -27.54 -6.57 29.44
CA GLU A 306 -28.56 -5.94 30.30
C GLU A 306 -29.24 -7.04 31.13
N PRO A 307 -29.03 -7.10 32.45
CA PRO A 307 -29.84 -7.96 33.29
C PRO A 307 -31.23 -7.34 33.42
N GLN A 308 -32.24 -8.03 32.89
CA GLN A 308 -33.64 -7.79 33.22
C GLN A 308 -33.83 -7.86 34.75
N MET A 309 -33.93 -6.70 35.41
CA MET A 309 -34.51 -6.62 36.75
C MET A 309 -35.98 -6.99 36.65
N ARG A 310 -36.29 -8.24 36.99
CA ARG A 310 -37.64 -8.71 37.21
C ARG A 310 -38.19 -8.06 38.48
N ASP A 311 -39.36 -7.44 38.33
CA ASP A 311 -40.28 -7.15 39.41
C ASP A 311 -40.50 -8.40 40.28
N ALA A 312 -40.27 -8.25 41.58
CA ALA A 312 -40.76 -9.16 42.60
C ALA A 312 -41.58 -8.34 43.59
N VAL A 313 -42.89 -8.52 43.49
CA VAL A 313 -43.91 -8.14 44.45
C VAL A 313 -43.62 -8.80 45.80
N GLN A 314 -43.45 -7.99 46.86
CA GLN A 314 -44.10 -8.15 48.17
C GLN A 314 -43.91 -6.89 49.02
#